data_AF-A0A208YCB1-F1
#
_entry.id   AF-A0A208YCB1-F1
#
_cell.length_a   1.000
_cell.length_b   1.000
_cell.length_c   1.000
_cell.angle_alpha   90.00
_cell.angle_beta   90.00
_cell.angle_gamma   90.00
#
_symmetry.space_group_name_H-M   'P 1'
#
loop_
_entity.id
_entity.type
_entity.pdbx_description
1 polymer ?
#
loop_
_entity_poly.entity_id
_entity_poly.type
_entity_poly.pdbx_seq_one_letter_code
_entity_poly.pdbx_strand_id
1 'polypeptide(L)'
;MVAYPPGSDTDVMARPYKGVAPSVTDVVAGHIPVALVTIGPVRQYLKAGKLTAIAVADPDRTPFLPNVPSIAESGFPDVRLCAWNAFFALAAWSAVPAGGSPAKLGARVAADYRQLGRLIDELKIQAD
;
A
#
# COMPACT_ATOMS: atom_id res chain seq x y z
N MET A 1 -3.79 -13.94 -14.41
CA MET A 1 -5.12 -14.50 -14.68
C MET A 1 -5.90 -14.39 -13.37
N VAL A 2 -6.69 -13.33 -13.21
CA VAL A 2 -7.58 -13.18 -12.04
C VAL A 2 -8.82 -13.99 -12.37
N ALA A 3 -9.07 -15.06 -11.64
CA ALA A 3 -10.26 -15.88 -11.82
C ALA A 3 -11.49 -15.06 -11.40
N TYR A 4 -12.44 -14.94 -12.32
CA TYR A 4 -13.70 -14.24 -12.06
C TYR A 4 -14.69 -15.22 -11.42
N PRO A 5 -15.50 -14.80 -10.42
CA PRO A 5 -16.54 -15.64 -9.85
C PRO A 5 -17.52 -16.11 -10.95
N PRO A 6 -18.01 -17.36 -10.88
CA PRO A 6 -18.99 -17.86 -11.83
C PRO A 6 -20.26 -16.99 -11.81
N GLY A 7 -20.67 -16.45 -12.97
CA GLY A 7 -21.97 -15.78 -13.14
C GLY A 7 -21.94 -14.30 -13.53
N SER A 8 -20.78 -13.64 -13.58
CA SER A 8 -20.68 -12.29 -14.15
C SER A 8 -20.36 -12.37 -15.64
N ASP A 9 -21.32 -12.02 -16.48
CA ASP A 9 -21.19 -11.99 -17.95
C ASP A 9 -20.41 -10.74 -18.42
N THR A 10 -19.33 -10.40 -17.70
CA THR A 10 -18.60 -9.13 -17.84
C THR A 10 -17.23 -9.39 -18.45
N ASP A 11 -17.04 -8.98 -19.70
CA ASP A 11 -15.74 -9.01 -20.37
C ASP A 11 -14.89 -7.81 -19.91
N VAL A 12 -14.12 -8.02 -18.83
CA VAL A 12 -13.24 -7.00 -18.25
C VAL A 12 -11.79 -7.45 -18.35
N MET A 13 -11.02 -6.79 -19.21
CA MET A 13 -9.60 -7.09 -19.40
C MET A 13 -8.73 -6.36 -18.36
N ALA A 14 -8.08 -7.12 -17.47
CA ALA A 14 -7.17 -6.57 -16.49
C ALA A 14 -5.91 -5.96 -17.15
N ARG A 15 -5.64 -4.69 -16.86
CA ARG A 15 -4.40 -4.00 -17.22
C ARG A 15 -3.49 -3.87 -16.00
N PRO A 16 -2.33 -4.56 -15.94
CA PRO A 16 -1.44 -4.46 -14.79
C PRO A 16 -0.67 -3.14 -14.82
N TYR A 17 -0.60 -2.48 -13.66
CA TYR A 17 0.17 -1.25 -13.45
C TYR A 17 1.30 -1.49 -12.46
N LYS A 18 2.38 -0.71 -12.58
CA LYS A 18 3.49 -0.67 -11.61
C LYS A 18 3.10 0.14 -10.36
N GLY A 19 2.00 -0.25 -9.72
CA GLY A 19 1.45 0.39 -8.53
C GLY A 19 0.21 1.25 -8.81
N VAL A 20 -0.33 1.82 -7.72
CA VAL A 20 -1.62 2.55 -7.74
C VAL A 20 -1.53 3.90 -8.47
N ALA A 21 -0.44 4.64 -8.29
CA ALA A 21 -0.29 5.99 -8.85
C ALA A 21 -0.51 6.05 -10.38
N PRO A 22 0.16 5.24 -11.23
CA PRO A 22 -0.09 5.29 -12.66
C PRO A 22 -1.50 4.80 -13.06
N SER A 23 -2.10 3.88 -12.31
CA SER A 23 -3.50 3.46 -12.53
C SER A 23 -4.49 4.57 -12.24
N VAL A 24 -4.26 5.35 -11.18
CA VAL A 24 -5.10 6.52 -10.83
C VAL A 24 -4.99 7.60 -11.91
N THR A 25 -3.80 7.88 -12.42
CA THR A 25 -3.62 8.85 -13.51
C THR A 25 -4.43 8.44 -14.75
N ASP A 26 -4.36 7.17 -15.15
CA ASP A 26 -5.05 6.69 -16.35
C ASP A 26 -6.59 6.71 -16.21
N VAL A 27 -7.13 6.34 -15.04
CA VAL A 27 -8.58 6.41 -14.83
C VAL A 27 -9.08 7.86 -14.75
N VAL A 28 -8.31 8.77 -14.15
CA VAL A 28 -8.66 10.21 -14.11
C VAL A 28 -8.57 10.84 -15.50
N ALA A 29 -7.63 10.38 -16.34
CA ALA A 29 -7.51 10.81 -17.73
C ALA A 29 -8.55 10.16 -18.66
N GLY A 30 -9.27 9.13 -18.20
CA GLY A 30 -10.25 8.39 -19.00
C GLY A 30 -9.65 7.37 -19.97
N HIS A 31 -8.37 7.01 -19.81
CA HIS A 31 -7.73 5.95 -20.63
C HIS A 31 -8.28 4.56 -20.29
N ILE A 32 -8.70 4.36 -19.04
CA ILE A 32 -9.38 3.15 -18.58
C ILE A 32 -10.71 3.54 -17.90
N PRO A 33 -11.77 2.74 -18.04
CA PRO A 33 -13.09 3.09 -17.52
C PRO A 33 -13.22 2.90 -16.01
N VAL A 34 -12.47 1.96 -15.43
CA VAL A 34 -12.55 1.57 -14.02
C VAL A 34 -11.16 1.16 -13.53
N ALA A 35 -10.86 1.47 -12.27
CA ALA A 35 -9.65 1.01 -11.57
C ALA A 35 -10.01 0.52 -10.16
N LEU A 36 -9.40 -0.59 -9.74
CA LEU A 36 -9.45 -1.08 -8.36
C LEU A 36 -8.24 -0.56 -7.60
N VAL A 37 -8.47 0.33 -6.64
CA VAL A 37 -7.41 1.06 -5.91
C VAL A 37 -7.78 1.25 -4.44
N THR A 38 -6.80 1.59 -3.61
CA THR A 38 -7.06 2.00 -2.21
C THR A 38 -7.60 3.43 -2.15
N ILE A 39 -8.40 3.75 -1.13
CA ILE A 39 -9.09 5.05 -1.00
C ILE A 39 -8.12 6.22 -0.83
N GLY A 40 -7.00 6.00 -0.14
CA GLY A 40 -6.02 7.05 0.21
C GLY A 40 -5.58 7.88 -1.01
N PRO A 41 -5.02 7.25 -2.06
CA PRO A 41 -4.59 7.94 -3.28
C PRO A 41 -5.69 8.68 -4.04
N VAL A 42 -6.95 8.22 -3.97
CA VAL A 42 -8.05 8.78 -4.79
C VAL A 42 -8.94 9.78 -4.07
N ARG A 43 -8.80 9.94 -2.75
CA ARG A 43 -9.68 10.77 -1.92
C ARG A 43 -9.87 12.20 -2.45
N GLN A 44 -8.82 12.81 -2.98
CA GLN A 44 -8.88 14.16 -3.56
C GLN A 44 -9.74 14.22 -4.83
N TYR A 45 -9.65 13.20 -5.70
CA TYR A 45 -10.41 13.14 -6.94
C TYR A 45 -11.89 12.84 -6.70
N LEU A 46 -12.18 12.01 -5.68
CA LEU A 46 -13.55 11.78 -5.21
C LEU A 46 -14.19 13.09 -4.69
N LYS A 47 -13.46 13.84 -3.85
CA LYS A 47 -13.92 15.15 -3.35
C LYS A 47 -14.14 16.18 -4.46
N ALA A 48 -13.30 16.14 -5.49
CA ALA A 48 -13.38 17.04 -6.64
C ALA A 48 -14.44 16.60 -7.68
N GLY A 49 -15.13 15.47 -7.47
CA GLY A 49 -16.11 14.93 -8.42
C GLY A 49 -15.49 14.42 -9.74
N LYS A 50 -14.16 14.25 -9.79
CA LYS A 50 -13.45 13.73 -10.97
C LYS A 50 -13.54 12.21 -11.09
N LEU A 51 -13.75 11.53 -9.96
CA LEU A 51 -13.98 10.09 -9.89
C LEU A 51 -15.23 9.81 -9.08
N THR A 52 -15.91 8.73 -9.43
CA THR A 52 -17.06 8.20 -8.69
C THR A 52 -16.68 6.84 -8.10
N ALA A 53 -16.86 6.68 -6.79
CA ALA A 53 -16.68 5.40 -6.13
C ALA A 53 -17.92 4.52 -6.37
N ILE A 54 -17.71 3.33 -6.94
CA ILE A 54 -18.80 2.40 -7.32
C ILE A 54 -19.11 1.42 -6.18
N ALA A 55 -18.07 0.81 -5.61
CA ALA A 55 -18.17 -0.11 -4.49
C ALA A 55 -16.87 -0.10 -3.67
N VAL A 56 -16.96 -0.51 -2.40
CA VAL A 56 -15.79 -0.82 -1.56
C VAL A 56 -15.54 -2.33 -1.56
N ALA A 57 -14.25 -2.70 -1.63
CA ALA A 57 -13.84 -4.11 -1.73
C ALA A 57 -13.71 -4.81 -0.36
N ASP A 58 -13.73 -4.03 0.72
CA ASP A 58 -13.83 -4.54 2.09
C ASP A 58 -15.20 -5.23 2.30
N PRO A 59 -15.32 -6.17 3.26
CA PRO A 59 -16.58 -6.87 3.51
C PRO A 59 -17.74 -5.91 3.86
N ASP A 60 -17.40 -4.85 4.60
CA ASP A 60 -18.33 -3.84 5.10
C ASP A 60 -18.05 -2.47 4.49
N ARG A 61 -19.05 -1.58 4.56
CA ARG A 61 -18.87 -0.18 4.18
C ARG A 61 -17.79 0.49 5.02
N THR A 62 -17.04 1.38 4.37
CA THR A 62 -16.03 2.18 5.05
C THR A 62 -16.63 3.48 5.61
N PRO A 63 -16.24 3.93 6.81
CA PRO A 63 -16.66 5.22 7.34
C PRO A 63 -16.18 6.41 6.51
N PHE A 64 -15.19 6.22 5.63
CA PHE A 64 -14.72 7.28 4.72
C PHE A 64 -15.67 7.53 3.53
N LEU A 65 -16.51 6.55 3.19
CA LEU A 65 -17.46 6.58 2.07
C LEU A 65 -18.75 5.84 2.48
N PRO A 66 -19.50 6.34 3.49
CA PRO A 66 -20.61 5.61 4.09
C PRO A 66 -21.76 5.33 3.11
N ASN A 67 -21.87 6.13 2.06
CA ASN A 67 -22.92 5.97 1.05
C ASN A 67 -22.54 4.96 -0.05
N VAL A 68 -21.28 4.54 -0.14
CA VAL A 68 -20.81 3.59 -1.15
C VAL A 68 -20.98 2.16 -0.62
N PRO A 69 -21.66 1.27 -1.36
CA PRO A 69 -21.89 -0.10 -0.92
C PRO A 69 -20.62 -0.95 -0.93
N SER A 70 -20.60 -2.05 -0.17
CA SER A 70 -19.59 -3.08 -0.37
C SER A 70 -19.90 -3.93 -1.59
N ILE A 71 -18.89 -4.62 -2.13
CA ILE A 71 -19.10 -5.62 -3.19
C ILE A 71 -20.07 -6.72 -2.73
N ALA A 72 -20.02 -7.09 -1.43
CA ALA A 72 -20.94 -8.06 -0.84
C ALA A 72 -22.41 -7.57 -0.88
N GLU A 73 -22.66 -6.30 -0.52
CA GLU A 73 -23.98 -5.68 -0.65
C GLU A 73 -24.44 -5.54 -2.11
N SER A 74 -23.49 -5.53 -3.06
CA SER A 74 -23.76 -5.38 -4.50
C SER A 74 -24.07 -6.70 -5.21
N GLY A 75 -24.25 -7.80 -4.47
CA GLY A 75 -24.63 -9.11 -5.03
C GLY A 75 -23.51 -10.15 -5.11
N PHE A 76 -22.32 -9.85 -4.56
CA PHE A 76 -21.17 -10.77 -4.58
C PHE A 76 -20.66 -11.06 -3.16
N PRO A 77 -21.42 -11.80 -2.33
CA PRO A 77 -21.18 -11.95 -0.89
C PRO A 77 -19.84 -12.64 -0.52
N ASP A 78 -19.29 -13.43 -1.43
CA ASP A 78 -18.04 -14.18 -1.20
C ASP A 78 -16.78 -13.37 -1.54
N VAL A 79 -16.93 -12.18 -2.15
CA VAL A 79 -15.79 -11.33 -2.52
C VAL A 79 -15.35 -10.53 -1.30
N ARG A 80 -14.15 -10.84 -0.79
CA ARG A 80 -13.51 -10.12 0.32
C ARG A 80 -12.09 -9.75 -0.06
N LEU A 81 -11.85 -8.46 -0.31
CA LEU A 81 -10.58 -7.92 -0.79
C LEU A 81 -10.14 -6.77 0.13
N CYS A 82 -9.61 -7.13 1.30
CA CYS A 82 -9.12 -6.17 2.28
C CYS A 82 -7.64 -5.82 2.03
N ALA A 83 -7.36 -4.54 1.83
CA ALA A 83 -5.99 -4.04 1.75
C ALA A 83 -5.45 -3.74 3.16
N TRP A 84 -4.47 -4.50 3.61
CA TRP A 84 -3.80 -4.29 4.89
C TRP A 84 -2.36 -3.83 4.69
N ASN A 85 -1.85 -3.09 5.68
CA ASN A 85 -0.44 -2.75 5.77
C ASN A 85 0.07 -3.35 7.08
N ALA A 86 1.28 -3.88 7.09
CA ALA A 86 1.96 -4.29 8.31
C ALA A 86 3.37 -3.71 8.36
N PHE A 87 3.83 -3.46 9.57
CA PHE A 87 5.22 -3.18 9.83
C PHE A 87 5.93 -4.48 10.15
N PHE A 88 7.08 -4.70 9.51
CA PHE A 88 7.95 -5.82 9.80
C PHE A 88 9.23 -5.28 10.42
N ALA A 89 9.67 -5.87 11.53
CA ALA A 89 11.04 -5.71 12.00
C ALA A 89 11.91 -6.80 11.36
N LEU A 90 13.13 -6.45 10.97
CA LEU A 90 14.10 -7.47 10.58
C LEU A 90 14.35 -8.41 11.76
N ALA A 91 14.44 -9.71 11.53
CA ALA A 91 14.84 -10.66 12.57
C ALA A 91 16.26 -10.37 13.11
N ALA A 92 17.10 -9.66 12.35
CA ALA A 92 18.38 -9.14 12.84
C ALA A 92 18.22 -7.98 13.85
N TRP A 93 17.05 -7.34 13.91
CA TRP A 93 16.69 -6.39 14.97
C TRP A 93 16.37 -7.10 16.29
N SER A 94 16.03 -8.40 16.28
CA SER A 94 15.92 -9.23 17.50
C SER A 94 17.28 -9.50 18.18
N ALA A 95 18.41 -9.12 17.57
CA ALA A 95 19.67 -8.99 18.29
C ALA A 95 19.66 -7.80 19.27
N VAL A 96 18.65 -6.92 19.18
CA VAL A 96 18.24 -6.06 20.28
C VAL A 96 17.14 -6.82 21.02
N PRO A 97 17.42 -7.34 22.24
CA PRO A 97 16.41 -8.03 23.03
C PRO A 97 15.18 -7.13 23.19
N ALA A 98 13.99 -7.70 23.08
CA ALA A 98 12.76 -7.06 23.52
C ALA A 98 12.99 -6.54 24.96
N GLY A 99 13.15 -5.22 25.13
CA GLY A 99 13.54 -4.59 26.40
C GLY A 99 14.84 -3.78 26.40
N GLY A 100 15.58 -3.67 25.30
CA GLY A 100 16.70 -2.74 25.20
C GLY A 100 16.23 -1.28 25.26
N SER A 101 16.62 -0.52 26.29
CA SER A 101 16.21 0.88 26.41
C SER A 101 16.64 1.69 25.17
N PRO A 102 15.85 2.69 24.72
CA PRO A 102 16.23 3.56 23.59
C PRO A 102 17.64 4.16 23.72
N ALA A 103 18.10 4.40 24.95
CA ALA A 103 19.47 4.85 25.24
C ALA A 103 20.55 3.82 24.85
N LYS A 104 20.31 2.52 25.07
CA LYS A 104 21.25 1.46 24.65
C LYS A 104 21.31 1.34 23.12
N LEU A 105 20.16 1.50 22.45
CA LEU A 105 20.11 1.50 20.99
C LEU A 105 20.85 2.71 20.41
N GLY A 106 20.61 3.90 20.95
CA GLY A 106 21.32 5.11 20.56
C GLY A 106 22.84 4.98 20.76
N ALA A 107 23.27 4.40 21.88
CA ALA A 107 24.69 4.16 22.14
C ALA A 107 25.31 3.18 21.14
N ARG A 108 24.58 2.11 20.76
CA ARG A 108 25.07 1.13 19.78
C ARG A 108 25.15 1.71 18.37
N VAL A 109 24.10 2.38 17.92
CA VAL A 109 24.06 3.06 16.62
C VAL A 109 25.20 4.09 16.52
N ALA A 110 25.42 4.89 17.56
CA ALA A 110 26.54 5.83 17.60
C ALA A 110 27.93 5.14 17.56
N ALA A 111 28.06 3.94 18.15
CA ALA A 111 29.29 3.15 18.07
C ALA A 111 29.51 2.59 16.67
N ASP A 112 28.46 2.09 16.02
CA ASP A 112 28.50 1.55 14.66
C ASP A 112 28.88 2.67 13.65
N TYR A 113 28.33 3.88 13.81
CA TYR A 113 28.73 5.04 12.99
C TYR A 113 30.20 5.45 13.19
N ARG A 114 30.72 5.40 14.43
CA ARG A 114 32.15 5.66 14.69
C ARG A 114 33.05 4.60 14.09
N GLN A 115 32.61 3.35 14.06
CA GLN A 115 33.34 2.27 13.41
C GLN A 115 33.32 2.44 11.89
N LEU A 116 32.17 2.79 11.32
CA LEU A 116 32.04 3.04 9.89
C LEU A 116 32.89 4.25 9.44
N GLY A 117 32.94 5.33 10.23
CA GLY A 117 33.82 6.48 9.98
C GLY A 117 35.29 6.09 9.93
N ARG A 118 35.77 5.29 10.91
CA ARG A 118 37.15 4.76 10.87
C ARG A 118 37.43 3.93 9.62
N LEU A 119 36.48 3.08 9.21
CA LEU A 119 36.63 2.27 8.00
C LEU A 119 36.66 3.13 6.74
N ILE A 120 35.86 4.19 6.66
CA ILE A 120 35.89 5.15 5.56
C ILE A 120 37.26 5.82 5.47
N ASP A 121 37.82 6.24 6.60
CA ASP A 121 39.15 6.86 6.68
C ASP A 121 40.27 5.87 6.32
N GLU A 122 40.23 4.64 6.86
CA GLU A 122 41.20 3.57 6.60
C GLU A 122 41.19 3.13 5.13
N LEU A 123 40.00 2.96 4.57
CA LEU A 123 39.81 2.51 3.19
C LEU A 123 39.89 3.66 2.17
N LYS A 124 40.12 4.90 2.63
CA LYS A 124 40.18 6.11 1.80
C LYS A 124 38.98 6.22 0.86
N ILE A 125 37.79 5.85 1.34
CA ILE A 125 36.55 5.93 0.56
C ILE A 125 36.21 7.42 0.41
N GLN A 126 36.38 7.94 -0.80
CA GLN A 126 35.93 9.29 -1.16
C GLN A 126 34.54 9.15 -1.78
N ALA A 127 33.60 10.00 -1.37
CA ALA A 127 32.39 10.21 -2.14
C ALA A 127 32.76 11.00 -3.40
N ASP A 128 32.29 10.52 -4.54
CA ASP A 128 32.37 11.14 -5.86
C ASP A 128 31.53 12.42 -5.98
#